data_AF-F8PJK6-F1
#
_entry.id   AF-F8PJK6-F1
#
_cell.length_a   1.000
_cell.length_b   1.000
_cell.length_c   1.000
_cell.angle_alpha   90.00
_cell.angle_beta   90.00
_cell.angle_gamma   90.00
#
_symmetry.space_group_name_H-M   'P 1'
#
loop_
_entity.id
_entity.type
_entity.pdbx_description
1 polymer ?
#
loop_
_entity_poly.entity_id
_entity_poly.type
_entity_poly.pdbx_seq_one_letter_code
_entity_poly.pdbx_strand_id
1 'polypeptide(L)'
;FIYKQGVPVNGKAVQDLLQSESLVPTINVFAERLTPFGFDSFQISVVDLMHEFELGVWKSTFTHLICLLFSISHSAVADLDARYRQILPFGQGNICAFVTNISEMRKLAARNFEDILQV
;
A
#
# COMPACT_ATOMS: atom_id res chain seq x y z
N PHE A 1 24.64 -3.09 -20.68
CA PHE A 1 25.69 -2.18 -20.19
C PHE A 1 26.53 -2.81 -19.10
N ILE A 2 25.97 -3.11 -17.93
CA ILE A 2 26.72 -3.61 -16.77
C ILE A 2 27.46 -4.93 -17.09
N TYR A 3 26.75 -6.04 -17.34
CA TYR A 3 27.40 -7.35 -17.52
C TYR A 3 28.11 -7.53 -18.86
N LYS A 4 27.57 -6.99 -19.95
CA LYS A 4 28.12 -7.19 -21.31
C LYS A 4 29.30 -6.26 -21.62
N GLN A 5 29.34 -5.07 -21.03
CA GLN A 5 30.34 -4.04 -21.34
C GLN A 5 31.20 -3.68 -20.12
N GLY A 6 31.00 -4.32 -18.97
CA GLY A 6 31.80 -4.08 -17.76
C GLY A 6 31.57 -2.70 -17.13
N VAL A 7 30.46 -2.04 -17.43
CA VAL A 7 30.16 -0.71 -16.86
C VAL A 7 29.85 -0.86 -15.36
N PRO A 8 30.46 -0.05 -14.48
CA PRO A 8 30.18 -0.11 -13.05
C PRO A 8 28.70 0.17 -12.77
N VAL A 9 28.11 -0.57 -11.83
CA VAL A 9 26.69 -0.46 -11.45
C VAL A 9 26.34 0.95 -10.95
N ASN A 10 27.28 1.59 -10.26
CA ASN A 10 27.17 2.97 -9.80
C ASN A 10 27.81 3.99 -10.77
N GLY A 11 28.09 3.58 -12.01
CA GLY A 11 28.68 4.43 -13.03
C GLY A 11 27.70 5.45 -13.58
N LYS A 12 28.23 6.56 -14.11
CA LYS A 12 27.45 7.66 -14.67
C LYS A 12 26.40 7.21 -15.69
N ALA A 13 26.76 6.31 -16.62
CA ALA A 13 25.84 5.80 -17.63
C ALA A 13 24.64 5.03 -17.04
N VAL A 14 24.80 4.37 -15.89
CA VAL A 14 23.70 3.66 -15.20
C VAL A 14 22.88 4.63 -14.36
N GLN A 15 23.54 5.58 -13.67
CA GLN A 15 22.87 6.62 -12.90
C GLN A 15 22.02 7.53 -13.79
N ASP A 16 22.56 8.01 -14.91
CA ASP A 16 21.84 8.88 -15.85
C ASP A 16 20.54 8.22 -16.37
N LEU A 17 20.48 6.88 -16.41
CA LEU A 17 19.30 6.13 -16.85
C LEU A 17 18.29 5.85 -15.73
N LEU A 18 18.75 5.54 -14.51
CA LEU A 18 17.89 4.98 -13.45
C LEU A 18 17.59 5.96 -12.31
N GLN A 19 18.44 6.99 -12.12
CA GLN A 19 18.41 7.84 -10.94
C GLN A 19 17.17 8.74 -10.87
N SER A 20 16.65 9.21 -12.01
CA SER A 20 15.47 10.09 -12.05
C SER A 20 14.23 9.44 -11.42
N GLU A 21 14.14 8.11 -11.53
CA GLU A 21 13.05 7.30 -11.00
C GLU A 21 13.47 6.50 -9.76
N SER A 22 14.67 6.76 -9.22
CA SER A 22 15.25 6.03 -8.09
C SER A 22 15.29 4.50 -8.31
N LEU A 23 15.44 4.06 -9.56
CA LEU A 23 15.48 2.65 -9.93
C LEU A 23 16.84 2.03 -9.65
N VAL A 24 16.83 0.70 -9.44
CA VAL A 24 18.03 -0.11 -9.29
C VAL A 24 18.10 -1.16 -10.41
N PRO A 25 19.29 -1.44 -10.97
CA PRO A 25 19.45 -2.39 -12.06
C PRO A 25 19.38 -3.83 -11.55
N THR A 26 18.16 -4.29 -11.26
CA THR A 26 17.88 -5.62 -10.75
C THR A 26 17.39 -6.53 -11.88
N ILE A 27 18.04 -7.68 -12.06
CA ILE A 27 17.52 -8.76 -12.90
C ILE A 27 16.69 -9.67 -11.99
N ASN A 28 15.39 -9.74 -12.26
CA ASN A 28 14.48 -10.62 -11.53
C ASN A 28 13.74 -11.57 -12.49
N VAL A 29 13.13 -12.60 -11.93
CA VAL A 29 12.43 -13.65 -12.71
C VAL A 29 11.28 -13.09 -13.53
N PHE A 30 10.60 -12.04 -13.04
CA PHE A 30 9.50 -11.40 -13.78
C PHE A 30 10.00 -10.69 -15.04
N ALA A 31 11.07 -9.91 -14.93
CA ALA A 31 11.70 -9.26 -16.09
C ALA A 31 12.19 -10.29 -17.11
N GLU A 32 12.82 -11.39 -16.67
CA GLU A 32 13.29 -12.43 -17.60
C GLU A 32 12.15 -13.17 -18.31
N ARG A 33 11.07 -13.47 -17.58
CA ARG A 33 9.99 -14.34 -18.08
C ARG A 33 8.86 -13.58 -18.76
N LEU A 34 8.58 -12.34 -18.36
CA LEU A 34 7.40 -11.59 -18.81
C LEU A 34 7.72 -10.55 -19.88
N THR A 35 8.91 -9.94 -19.85
CA THR A 35 9.33 -8.98 -20.88
C THR A 35 9.29 -9.55 -22.31
N PRO A 36 9.61 -10.83 -22.58
CA PRO A 36 9.46 -11.41 -23.93
C PRO A 36 8.01 -11.39 -24.46
N PHE A 37 7.02 -11.28 -23.59
CA PHE A 37 5.61 -11.17 -23.95
C PHE A 37 5.14 -9.70 -24.05
N GLY A 38 6.05 -8.73 -23.96
CA GLY A 38 5.73 -7.30 -23.95
C GLY A 38 5.12 -6.82 -22.64
N PHE A 39 5.24 -7.62 -21.56
CA PHE A 39 4.62 -7.33 -20.29
C PHE A 39 5.62 -6.63 -19.35
N ASP A 40 5.22 -5.46 -18.84
CA ASP A 40 6.03 -4.64 -17.94
C ASP A 40 5.79 -5.01 -16.48
N SER A 41 6.85 -5.47 -15.80
CA SER A 41 6.80 -5.85 -14.38
C SER A 41 6.58 -4.66 -13.43
N PHE A 42 6.77 -3.41 -13.86
CA PHE A 42 6.42 -2.28 -13.02
C PHE A 42 4.90 -2.11 -12.88
N GLN A 43 4.11 -2.66 -13.82
CA GLN A 43 2.65 -2.55 -13.82
C GLN A 43 1.94 -3.56 -12.91
N ILE A 44 2.65 -4.55 -12.35
CA ILE A 44 2.04 -5.57 -11.46
C ILE A 44 2.11 -5.21 -9.98
N SER A 45 3.05 -4.34 -9.61
CA SER A 45 3.29 -4.00 -8.22
C SER A 45 2.22 -3.02 -7.77
N VAL A 46 1.20 -3.56 -7.09
CA VAL A 46 0.30 -2.74 -6.28
C VAL A 46 1.06 -2.33 -5.02
N VAL A 47 0.91 -1.07 -4.62
CA VAL A 47 1.48 -0.56 -3.37
C VAL A 47 0.87 -1.35 -2.21
N ASP A 48 1.71 -2.15 -1.53
CA ASP A 48 1.36 -2.81 -0.28
C ASP A 48 1.73 -1.86 0.86
N LEU A 49 0.72 -1.14 1.32
CA LEU A 49 0.87 -0.13 2.34
C LEU A 49 1.33 -0.77 3.67
N MET A 50 0.89 -1.99 3.99
CA MET A 50 1.32 -2.69 5.21
C MET A 50 2.74 -3.25 5.14
N HIS A 51 3.32 -3.36 3.95
CA HIS A 51 4.74 -3.63 3.78
C HIS A 51 5.59 -2.38 3.99
N GLU A 52 5.08 -1.21 3.60
CA GLU A 52 5.84 0.05 3.59
C GLU A 52 5.89 0.77 4.94
N PHE A 53 4.86 0.64 5.78
CA PHE A 53 4.86 1.22 7.12
C PHE A 53 4.46 0.22 8.21
N GLU A 54 5.06 0.40 9.39
CA GLU A 54 4.80 -0.47 10.53
C GLU A 54 3.33 -0.38 10.97
N LEU A 55 2.69 -1.55 11.12
CA LEU A 55 1.31 -1.67 11.61
C LEU A 55 1.09 -0.92 12.95
N GLY A 56 2.11 -0.87 13.81
CA GLY A 56 2.05 -0.14 15.09
C GLY A 56 1.93 1.37 14.92
N VAL A 57 2.69 1.95 13.98
CA VAL A 57 2.65 3.38 13.65
C VAL A 57 1.28 3.75 13.11
N TRP A 58 0.73 2.93 12.20
CA TRP A 58 -0.60 3.17 11.68
C TRP A 58 -1.68 3.09 12.76
N LYS A 59 -1.67 2.04 13.60
CA LYS A 59 -2.62 1.92 14.73
C LYS A 59 -2.57 3.14 15.66
N SER A 60 -1.38 3.61 15.99
CA SER A 60 -1.21 4.78 16.85
C SER A 60 -1.78 6.04 16.19
N THR A 61 -1.50 6.23 14.90
CA THR A 61 -2.00 7.35 14.11
C THR A 61 -3.53 7.32 14.01
N PHE A 62 -4.11 6.17 13.67
CA PHE A 62 -5.56 6.02 13.56
C PHE A 62 -6.26 6.23 14.90
N THR A 63 -5.70 5.71 16.00
CA THR A 63 -6.20 5.97 17.35
C THR A 63 -6.23 7.48 17.64
N HIS A 64 -5.18 8.20 17.27
CA HIS A 64 -5.12 9.64 17.46
C HIS A 64 -6.18 10.39 16.64
N LEU A 65 -6.42 9.97 15.39
CA LEU A 65 -7.48 10.53 14.55
C LEU A 65 -8.87 10.31 15.17
N ILE A 66 -9.15 9.13 15.73
CA ILE A 66 -10.40 8.87 16.45
C ILE A 66 -10.55 9.80 17.67
N CYS A 67 -9.48 10.01 18.44
CA CYS A 67 -9.50 10.96 19.56
C CYS A 67 -9.80 12.40 19.11
N LEU A 68 -9.26 12.84 17.96
CA LEU A 68 -9.57 14.14 17.38
C LEU A 68 -11.04 14.24 16.94
N LEU A 69 -11.61 13.18 16.36
CA LEU A 69 -13.03 13.18 16.02
C LEU A 69 -13.91 13.33 17.27
N PHE A 70 -13.57 12.65 18.37
CA PHE A 70 -14.25 12.82 19.65
C PHE A 70 -14.16 14.25 20.20
N SER A 71 -13.07 14.98 19.95
CA SER A 71 -12.93 16.36 20.41
C SER A 71 -13.68 17.37 19.55
N ILE A 72 -13.91 17.06 18.28
CA ILE A 72 -14.64 17.93 17.34
C ILE A 72 -16.15 17.83 17.57
N SER A 73 -16.71 16.62 17.64
CA SER A 73 -18.13 16.45 17.91
C SER A 73 -18.46 15.08 18.51
N HIS A 74 -19.56 15.02 19.26
CA HIS A 74 -20.07 13.77 19.83
C HIS A 74 -20.56 12.77 18.77
N SER A 75 -20.90 13.22 17.55
CA SER A 75 -21.40 12.35 16.47
C SER A 75 -20.32 11.91 15.49
N ALA A 76 -19.19 12.60 15.41
CA ALA A 76 -18.21 12.44 14.32
C ALA A 76 -17.68 11.01 14.18
N VAL A 77 -17.52 10.29 15.30
CA VAL A 77 -17.10 8.88 15.31
C VAL A 77 -18.21 7.96 14.79
N ALA A 78 -19.46 8.21 15.18
CA ALA A 78 -20.60 7.46 14.65
C ALA A 78 -20.78 7.70 13.14
N ASP A 79 -20.54 8.93 12.68
CA ASP A 79 -20.58 9.30 11.26
C ASP A 79 -19.44 8.65 10.47
N LEU A 80 -18.25 8.48 11.08
CA LEU A 80 -17.15 7.71 10.49
C LEU A 80 -17.56 6.25 10.31
N ASP A 81 -18.04 5.60 11.38
CA ASP A 81 -18.43 4.18 11.35
C ASP A 81 -19.59 3.91 10.38
N ALA A 82 -20.54 4.86 10.27
CA ALA A 82 -21.63 4.78 9.30
C ALA A 82 -21.10 4.84 7.86
N ARG A 83 -20.12 5.70 7.57
CA ARG A 83 -19.51 5.79 6.23
C ARG A 83 -18.76 4.53 5.85
N TYR A 84 -17.96 3.96 6.76
CA TYR A 84 -17.26 2.71 6.46
C TYR A 84 -18.23 1.56 6.18
N ARG A 85 -19.34 1.45 6.93
CA ARG A 85 -20.38 0.44 6.68
C ARG A 85 -21.09 0.57 5.32
N GLN A 86 -21.04 1.75 4.70
CA GLN A 86 -21.66 1.98 3.38
C GLN A 86 -20.76 1.50 2.23
N ILE A 87 -19.49 1.21 2.50
CA ILE A 87 -18.57 0.71 1.49
C ILE A 87 -18.97 -0.74 1.17
N LEU A 88 -19.31 -0.96 -0.09
CA LEU A 88 -19.65 -2.29 -0.56
C LEU A 88 -18.39 -3.15 -0.65
N PRO A 89 -18.46 -4.41 -0.20
CA PRO A 89 -17.35 -5.33 -0.36
C PRO A 89 -17.05 -5.56 -1.84
N PHE A 90 -15.79 -5.83 -2.14
CA PHE A 90 -15.36 -6.13 -3.50
C PHE A 90 -15.63 -7.59 -3.87
N GLY A 91 -16.38 -7.79 -4.97
CA GLY A 91 -16.67 -9.10 -5.54
C GLY A 91 -17.63 -9.95 -4.71
N GLN A 92 -17.58 -11.27 -4.89
CA GLN A 92 -18.39 -12.24 -4.12
C GLN A 92 -17.80 -12.55 -2.73
N GLY A 93 -16.67 -11.94 -2.36
CA GLY A 93 -15.97 -12.16 -1.10
C GLY A 93 -16.23 -11.06 -0.07
N ASN A 94 -15.53 -11.14 1.07
CA ASN A 94 -15.55 -10.13 2.14
C ASN A 94 -14.36 -9.15 2.06
N ILE A 95 -13.85 -8.88 0.86
CA ILE A 95 -12.72 -7.96 0.65
C ILE A 95 -13.23 -6.54 0.86
N CYS A 96 -12.52 -5.75 1.69
CA CYS A 96 -12.94 -4.40 2.09
C CYS A 96 -14.36 -4.33 2.68
N ALA A 97 -14.80 -5.39 3.38
CA ALA A 97 -16.09 -5.42 4.05
C ALA A 97 -15.99 -4.84 5.48
N PHE A 98 -16.56 -3.66 5.72
CA PHE A 98 -16.53 -3.02 7.04
C PHE A 98 -17.85 -3.23 7.79
N VAL A 99 -18.05 -4.42 8.34
CA VAL A 99 -19.33 -4.81 8.98
C VAL A 99 -19.46 -4.26 10.42
N THR A 100 -18.33 -4.07 11.11
CA THR A 100 -18.27 -3.57 12.49
C THR A 100 -17.85 -2.11 12.54
N ASN A 101 -18.03 -1.46 13.70
CA ASN A 101 -17.45 -0.13 13.94
C ASN A 101 -15.92 -0.21 13.78
N ILE A 102 -15.38 0.60 12.87
CA ILE A 102 -13.94 0.64 12.59
C ILE A 102 -13.22 1.44 13.67
N SER A 103 -13.90 2.42 14.28
CA SER A 103 -13.41 3.18 15.41
C SER A 103 -13.00 2.31 16.61
N GLU A 104 -13.64 1.16 16.82
CA GLU A 104 -13.31 0.22 17.89
C GLU A 104 -12.00 -0.55 17.64
N MET A 105 -11.55 -0.63 16.38
CA MET A 105 -10.37 -1.37 15.91
C MET A 105 -10.30 -2.82 16.41
N ARG A 106 -11.45 -3.47 16.63
CA ARG A 106 -11.51 -4.77 17.31
C ARG A 106 -11.62 -5.90 16.29
N LYS A 107 -10.90 -7.00 16.56
CA LYS A 107 -10.89 -8.22 15.70
C LYS A 107 -10.43 -7.96 14.25
N LEU A 108 -9.58 -6.95 14.04
CA LEU A 108 -9.00 -6.64 12.74
C LEU A 108 -7.66 -7.38 12.56
N ALA A 109 -7.52 -8.10 11.44
CA ALA A 109 -6.24 -8.61 10.99
C ALA A 109 -5.41 -7.48 10.35
N ALA A 110 -4.10 -7.70 10.14
CA ALA A 110 -3.21 -6.69 9.53
C ALA A 110 -3.77 -6.17 8.19
N ARG A 111 -4.26 -7.05 7.32
CA ARG A 111 -4.90 -6.68 6.06
C ARG A 111 -6.09 -5.73 6.22
N ASN A 112 -6.89 -5.87 7.28
CA ASN A 112 -8.01 -4.97 7.50
C ASN A 112 -7.55 -3.55 7.86
N PHE A 113 -6.38 -3.40 8.48
CA PHE A 113 -5.79 -2.09 8.71
C PHE A 113 -5.30 -1.44 7.42
N GLU A 114 -4.82 -2.23 6.47
CA GLU A 114 -4.53 -1.78 5.11
C GLU A 114 -5.80 -1.34 4.38
N ASP A 115 -6.85 -2.17 4.43
CA ASP A 115 -8.12 -1.90 3.76
C ASP A 115 -8.69 -0.54 4.23
N ILE A 116 -8.57 -0.20 5.53
CA ILE A 116 -9.03 1.09 6.09
C ILE A 116 -8.34 2.30 5.44
N LEU A 117 -7.07 2.15 5.02
CA LEU A 117 -6.28 3.21 4.38
C LEU A 117 -6.52 3.32 2.87
N GLN A 118 -6.96 2.24 2.25
CA GLN A 118 -7.20 2.16 0.80
C GLN A 118 -8.63 2.57 0.41
N VAL A 119 -9.49 2.88 1.39
CA VAL A 119 -10.86 3.40 1.19
C VAL A 119 -10.90 4.76 0.53
#